data_AF-A0A7Z9KXY6-F1
#
_entry.id   AF-A0A7Z9KXY6-F1
#
_cell.length_a   1.000
_cell.length_b   1.000
_cell.length_c   1.000
_cell.angle_alpha   90.00
_cell.angle_beta   90.00
_cell.angle_gamma   90.00
#
_symmetry.space_group_name_H-M   'P 1'
#
loop_
_entity.id
_entity.type
_entity.pdbx_description
1 polymer ?
#
loop_
_entity_poly.entity_id
_entity_poly.type
_entity_poly.pdbx_seq_one_letter_code
_entity_poly.pdbx_strand_id
1 'polypeptide(L)'
;DASMSVDDIWGFSATLRYHLGMAQNIDKNRPLAGRSRHRASLSVSYQYLPWALSMSAQAAWHSPRPFYILRSFSEDEARVDAASYVMSDCFIEKRFVGSLALWLRAENLANAGDVDYLPVRPRSVYAGLRVYYD
;
A
#
# COMPACT_ATOMS: atom_id res chain seq x y z
N ASP A 1 12.60 -1.45 -13.52
CA ASP A 1 11.25 -1.02 -13.16
C ASP A 1 10.37 -0.93 -14.38
N ALA A 2 9.09 -1.23 -14.21
CA ALA A 2 8.09 -1.14 -15.27
C ALA A 2 6.86 -0.38 -14.75
N SER A 3 6.24 0.42 -15.60
CA SER A 3 5.03 1.17 -15.26
C SER A 3 4.10 1.30 -16.45
N MET A 4 2.81 1.28 -16.19
CA MET A 4 1.75 1.55 -17.16
C MET A 4 0.75 2.50 -16.50
N SER A 5 0.34 3.55 -17.22
CA SER A 5 -0.73 4.45 -16.78
C SER A 5 -1.80 4.59 -17.85
N VAL A 6 -3.00 4.89 -17.38
CA VAL A 6 -4.13 5.35 -18.16
C VAL A 6 -4.62 6.59 -17.45
N ASP A 7 -4.65 7.71 -18.15
CA ASP A 7 -4.96 9.01 -17.56
C ASP A 7 -6.22 9.58 -18.18
N ASP A 8 -7.12 10.04 -17.30
CA ASP A 8 -8.36 10.76 -17.59
C ASP A 8 -9.28 10.19 -18.69
N ILE A 9 -9.52 8.87 -18.66
CA ILE A 9 -10.58 8.27 -19.47
C ILE A 9 -11.89 8.40 -18.71
N TRP A 10 -12.72 9.38 -19.08
CA TRP A 10 -14.01 9.66 -18.43
C TRP A 10 -13.89 9.93 -16.91
N GLY A 11 -12.86 10.70 -16.52
CA GLY A 11 -12.58 11.01 -15.11
C GLY A 11 -11.90 9.88 -14.34
N PHE A 12 -11.58 8.75 -14.99
CA PHE A 12 -10.83 7.65 -14.41
C PHE A 12 -9.33 7.77 -14.74
N SER A 13 -8.47 7.56 -13.75
CA SER A 13 -7.04 7.37 -13.96
C SER A 13 -6.55 6.15 -13.18
N ALA A 14 -5.62 5.41 -13.76
CA ALA A 14 -4.99 4.27 -13.11
C ALA A 14 -3.50 4.22 -13.44
N THR A 15 -2.70 3.76 -12.47
CA THR A 15 -1.28 3.52 -12.65
C THR A 15 -0.90 2.20 -12.01
N LEU A 16 -0.34 1.30 -12.81
CA LEU A 16 0.29 0.06 -12.36
C LEU A 16 1.82 0.24 -12.41
N ARG A 17 2.50 -0.11 -11.32
CA ARG A 17 3.97 -0.09 -11.23
C ARG A 17 4.47 -1.43 -10.74
N TYR A 18 5.58 -1.87 -11.30
CA TYR A 18 6.30 -3.07 -10.89
C TYR A 18 7.78 -2.76 -10.70
N HIS A 19 8.33 -3.25 -9.60
CA HIS A 19 9.74 -3.13 -9.24
C HIS A 19 10.31 -4.52 -8.92
N LEU A 20 11.48 -4.81 -9.47
CA LEU A 20 12.31 -5.96 -9.15
C LEU A 20 13.59 -5.46 -8.50
N GLY A 21 13.70 -5.66 -7.19
CA GLY A 21 14.85 -5.26 -6.39
C GLY A 21 15.73 -6.44 -6.02
N MET A 22 17.05 -6.23 -6.07
CA MET A 22 18.06 -7.15 -5.55
C MET A 22 18.91 -6.42 -4.51
N ALA A 23 18.30 -6.14 -3.36
CA ALA A 23 19.02 -5.54 -2.23
C ALA A 23 19.85 -6.61 -1.51
N GLN A 24 21.14 -6.34 -1.30
CA GLN A 24 22.09 -7.27 -0.70
C GLN A 24 22.84 -6.61 0.46
N ASN A 25 23.09 -7.37 1.52
CA ASN A 25 24.05 -7.04 2.55
C ASN A 25 25.43 -7.53 2.07
N ILE A 26 26.36 -6.60 1.86
CA ILE A 26 27.68 -6.86 1.28
C ILE A 26 28.56 -7.65 2.26
N ASP A 27 28.59 -7.24 3.52
CA ASP A 27 29.44 -7.86 4.56
C ASP A 27 29.13 -9.35 4.77
N LYS A 28 27.84 -9.70 4.77
CA LYS A 28 27.36 -11.07 4.97
C LYS A 28 27.04 -11.80 3.66
N ASN A 29 27.33 -11.19 2.51
CA ASN A 29 27.05 -11.70 1.16
C ASN A 29 25.66 -12.36 1.00
N ARG A 30 24.59 -11.69 1.46
CA ARG A 30 23.24 -12.28 1.49
C ARG A 30 22.14 -11.26 1.20
N PRO A 31 20.93 -11.65 0.77
CA PRO A 31 19.81 -10.72 0.58
C PRO A 31 19.56 -9.85 1.81
N LEU A 32 19.27 -8.57 1.58
CA LEU A 32 19.04 -7.60 2.65
C LEU A 32 17.75 -7.93 3.42
N ALA A 33 17.86 -8.00 4.74
CA ALA A 33 16.75 -8.37 5.61
C ALA A 33 15.56 -7.38 5.46
N GLY A 34 14.33 -7.90 5.51
CA GLY A 34 13.09 -7.14 5.40
C GLY A 34 12.80 -6.57 4.01
N ARG A 35 13.65 -6.79 3.00
CA ARG A 35 13.44 -6.27 1.64
C ARG A 35 12.82 -7.32 0.73
N SER A 36 11.64 -6.98 0.20
CA SER A 36 10.97 -7.78 -0.82
C SER A 36 11.69 -7.63 -2.17
N ARG A 37 11.82 -8.73 -2.92
CA ARG A 37 12.39 -8.69 -4.27
C ARG A 37 11.40 -8.16 -5.29
N HIS A 38 10.14 -8.57 -5.21
CA HIS A 38 9.10 -8.12 -6.12
C HIS A 38 8.12 -7.20 -5.39
N ARG A 39 7.80 -6.08 -6.03
CA ARG A 39 6.77 -5.16 -5.55
C ARG A 39 5.90 -4.74 -6.72
N ALA A 40 4.60 -4.88 -6.56
CA ALA A 40 3.62 -4.37 -7.51
C ALA A 40 2.73 -3.35 -6.79
N SER A 41 2.50 -2.19 -7.41
CA SER A 41 1.67 -1.13 -6.85
C SER A 41 0.63 -0.70 -7.87
N LEU A 42 -0.62 -0.59 -7.44
CA LEU A 42 -1.74 -0.08 -8.23
C LEU A 42 -2.26 1.20 -7.55
N SER A 43 -2.49 2.24 -8.32
CA SER A 43 -3.19 3.45 -7.91
C SER A 43 -4.33 3.69 -8.86
N VAL A 44 -5.51 4.01 -8.35
CA VAL A 44 -6.71 4.32 -9.11
C VAL A 44 -7.35 5.58 -8.55
N SER A 45 -7.80 6.47 -9.42
CA SER A 45 -8.63 7.61 -9.07
C SER A 45 -9.82 7.70 -10.03
N TYR A 46 -10.93 8.20 -9.53
CA TYR A 46 -12.13 8.41 -10.31
C TYR A 46 -12.85 9.67 -9.86
N GLN A 47 -13.22 10.52 -10.80
CA GLN A 47 -14.03 11.72 -10.56
C GLN A 47 -15.28 11.67 -11.43
N TYR A 48 -16.45 11.70 -10.78
CA TYR A 48 -17.73 11.76 -11.46
C TYR A 48 -18.39 13.11 -11.20
N LEU A 49 -18.15 14.06 -12.12
CA LEU A 49 -18.59 15.45 -12.01
C LEU A 49 -20.10 15.63 -11.86
N PRO A 50 -20.99 14.91 -12.57
CA PRO A 50 -22.44 15.10 -12.42
C PRO A 50 -22.93 14.91 -11.00
N TRP A 51 -22.22 14.11 -10.20
CA TRP A 51 -22.54 13.85 -8.80
C TRP A 51 -21.51 14.44 -7.84
N ALA A 52 -20.54 15.22 -8.30
CA ALA A 52 -19.46 15.74 -7.47
C ALA A 52 -18.85 14.67 -6.53
N LEU A 53 -18.66 13.45 -7.09
CA LEU A 53 -18.13 12.29 -6.39
C LEU A 53 -16.67 12.10 -6.78
N SER A 54 -15.80 11.91 -5.79
CA SER A 54 -14.38 11.62 -5.98
C SER A 54 -14.02 10.35 -5.23
N MET A 55 -13.26 9.47 -5.88
CA MET A 55 -12.80 8.22 -5.30
C MET A 55 -11.32 8.02 -5.62
N SER A 56 -10.58 7.44 -4.68
CA SER A 56 -9.24 6.94 -4.93
C SER A 56 -8.99 5.64 -4.18
N ALA A 57 -8.16 4.79 -4.74
CA ALA A 57 -7.72 3.56 -4.12
C ALA A 57 -6.25 3.32 -4.46
N GLN A 58 -5.51 2.78 -3.50
CA GLN A 58 -4.14 2.35 -3.68
C GLN A 58 -4.00 0.92 -3.16
N ALA A 59 -3.22 0.10 -3.85
CA ALA A 59 -2.80 -1.20 -3.37
C ALA A 59 -1.32 -1.43 -3.66
N ALA A 60 -0.63 -2.12 -2.76
CA ALA A 60 0.76 -2.52 -2.93
C ALA A 60 0.94 -3.97 -2.46
N TRP A 61 1.34 -4.84 -3.36
CA TRP A 61 1.74 -6.20 -3.07
C TRP A 61 3.26 -6.28 -2.90
N HIS A 62 3.68 -7.04 -1.90
CA HIS A 62 5.07 -7.34 -1.60
C HIS A 62 5.26 -8.86 -1.56
N SER A 63 6.22 -9.37 -2.32
CA SER A 63 6.66 -10.77 -2.23
C SER A 63 7.28 -11.10 -0.86
N PRO A 64 7.53 -12.38 -0.56
CA PRO A 64 8.18 -12.76 0.68
C PRO A 64 9.49 -12.01 0.96
N ARG A 65 9.76 -11.77 2.24
CA ARG A 65 10.89 -10.95 2.71
C ARG A 65 11.80 -11.80 3.59
N PRO A 66 13.12 -11.85 3.33
CA PRO A 66 14.02 -12.61 4.18
C PRO A 66 14.28 -11.88 5.49
N PHE A 67 14.29 -12.63 6.58
CA PHE A 67 14.77 -12.26 7.91
C PHE A 67 15.80 -13.29 8.35
N TYR A 68 16.65 -12.90 9.30
CA TYR A 68 17.69 -13.78 9.83
C TYR A 68 17.63 -13.71 11.35
N ILE A 69 17.33 -14.84 11.98
CA ILE A 69 17.07 -14.93 13.42
C ILE A 69 18.17 -15.80 14.03
N LEU A 70 18.77 -15.34 15.12
CA LEU A 70 19.75 -16.15 15.86
C LEU A 70 19.08 -17.41 16.39
N ARG A 71 19.69 -18.57 16.13
CA ARG A 71 19.30 -19.78 16.84
C ARG A 71 19.88 -19.71 18.25
N SER A 72 19.07 -20.07 19.25
CA SER A 72 19.53 -20.10 20.64
C SER A 72 20.77 -20.99 20.75
N PHE A 73 21.83 -20.46 21.38
CA PHE A 73 23.12 -21.11 21.61
C PHE A 73 24.03 -21.33 20.38
N SER A 74 23.75 -20.69 19.23
CA SER A 74 24.71 -20.61 18.11
C SER A 74 24.94 -19.17 17.66
N GLU A 75 26.14 -18.89 17.16
CA GLU A 75 26.42 -17.63 16.43
C GLU A 75 25.76 -17.62 15.03
N ASP A 76 25.25 -18.77 14.58
CA ASP A 76 24.58 -18.92 13.30
C ASP A 76 23.15 -18.35 13.31
N GLU A 77 22.85 -17.56 12.28
CA GLU A 77 21.51 -17.05 12.02
C GLU A 77 20.77 -17.96 11.03
N ALA A 78 19.53 -18.32 11.35
CA ALA A 78 18.65 -19.04 10.43
C ALA A 78 17.84 -18.04 9.59
N ARG A 79 17.78 -18.27 8.26
CA ARG A 79 16.91 -17.50 7.38
C ARG A 79 15.45 -17.92 7.56
N VAL A 80 14.57 -16.93 7.71
CA VAL A 80 13.11 -17.08 7.74
C VAL A 80 12.53 -16.13 6.70
N ASP A 81 11.70 -16.63 5.78
CA ASP A 81 11.02 -15.78 4.81
C ASP A 81 9.62 -15.43 5.33
N ALA A 82 9.41 -14.17 5.69
CA ALA A 82 8.09 -13.66 6.06
C ALA A 82 7.17 -13.67 4.85
N ALA A 83 5.90 -14.04 5.04
CA ALA A 83 4.92 -14.20 3.97
C ALA A 83 4.72 -12.91 3.15
N SER A 84 4.28 -13.08 1.91
CA SER A 84 3.84 -11.96 1.08
C SER A 84 2.63 -11.28 1.69
N TYR A 85 2.48 -9.98 1.45
CA TYR A 85 1.34 -9.21 1.96
C TYR A 85 0.88 -8.18 0.93
N VAL A 86 -0.34 -7.70 1.14
CA VAL A 86 -0.94 -6.61 0.36
C VAL A 86 -1.33 -5.51 1.34
N MET A 87 -0.88 -4.28 1.09
CA MET A 87 -1.44 -3.09 1.72
C MET A 87 -2.42 -2.46 0.75
N SER A 88 -3.59 -2.05 1.22
CA SER A 88 -4.56 -1.36 0.36
C SER A 88 -5.39 -0.36 1.14
N ASP A 89 -5.58 0.80 0.53
CA ASP A 89 -6.30 1.92 1.10
C ASP A 89 -7.31 2.45 0.08
N CYS A 90 -8.42 3.02 0.56
CA CYS A 90 -9.36 3.73 -0.28
C CYS A 90 -9.88 5.01 0.37
N PHE A 91 -10.30 5.94 -0.47
CA PHE A 91 -10.92 7.20 -0.09
C PHE A 91 -12.09 7.47 -1.03
N ILE A 92 -13.21 7.90 -0.46
CA ILE A 92 -14.42 8.29 -1.17
C ILE A 92 -14.88 9.61 -0.58
N GLU A 93 -15.22 10.55 -1.45
CA GLU A 93 -15.75 11.85 -1.06
C GLU A 93 -16.93 12.21 -1.96
N LYS A 94 -18.00 12.68 -1.34
CA LYS A 94 -19.18 13.22 -2.00
C LYS A 94 -19.35 14.66 -1.57
N ARG A 95 -19.24 15.59 -2.51
CA ARG A 95 -19.58 17.00 -2.29
C ARG A 95 -21.09 17.18 -2.48
N PHE A 96 -21.68 18.00 -1.62
CA PHE A 96 -23.08 18.42 -1.71
C PHE A 96 -23.15 19.85 -2.22
N VAL A 97 -24.37 20.30 -2.55
CA VAL A 97 -24.60 21.70 -2.95
C VAL A 97 -24.13 22.64 -1.83
N GLY A 98 -23.34 23.66 -2.20
CA GLY A 98 -22.65 24.56 -1.28
C GLY A 98 -21.25 24.09 -0.90
N SER A 99 -20.84 24.40 0.32
CA SER A 99 -19.47 24.23 0.83
C SER A 99 -19.22 22.88 1.53
N LEU A 100 -20.17 21.94 1.56
CA LEU A 100 -20.06 20.74 2.43
C LEU A 100 -19.72 19.47 1.63
N ALA A 101 -18.88 18.60 2.21
CA ALA A 101 -18.66 17.25 1.71
C ALA A 101 -18.66 16.22 2.83
N LEU A 102 -19.14 15.02 2.53
CA LEU A 102 -18.92 13.81 3.33
C LEU A 102 -17.77 13.02 2.72
N TRP A 103 -16.90 12.49 3.57
CA TRP A 103 -15.81 11.63 3.14
C TRP A 103 -15.70 10.38 4.01
N LEU A 104 -15.18 9.31 3.40
CA LEU A 104 -14.87 8.03 4.01
C LEU A 104 -13.46 7.62 3.56
N ARG A 105 -12.62 7.20 4.50
CA ARG A 105 -11.29 6.63 4.24
C ARG A 105 -11.20 5.28 4.92
N ALA A 106 -10.77 4.26 4.19
CA ALA A 106 -10.43 2.97 4.76
C ALA A 106 -8.96 2.68 4.51
N GLU A 107 -8.25 2.28 5.56
CA GLU A 107 -6.83 1.98 5.53
C GLU A 107 -6.59 0.51 5.84
N ASN A 108 -5.57 -0.06 5.20
CA ASN A 108 -5.19 -1.46 5.35
C ASN A 108 -6.39 -2.41 5.19
N LEU A 109 -7.11 -2.29 4.08
CA LEU A 109 -8.30 -3.09 3.75
C LEU A 109 -8.00 -4.59 3.69
N ALA A 110 -6.77 -5.00 3.36
CA ALA A 110 -6.35 -6.40 3.43
C ALA A 110 -6.08 -6.90 4.86
N ASN A 111 -6.08 -6.00 5.86
CA ASN A 111 -5.66 -6.27 7.24
C ASN A 111 -4.28 -6.94 7.31
N ALA A 112 -3.34 -6.47 6.49
CA ALA A 112 -1.97 -6.94 6.53
C ALA A 112 -1.29 -6.49 7.81
N GLY A 113 -0.37 -7.31 8.31
CA GLY A 113 0.39 -7.03 9.51
C GLY A 113 0.54 -8.26 10.38
N ASP A 114 1.68 -8.34 11.05
CA ASP A 114 1.99 -9.37 12.03
C ASP A 114 3.01 -8.81 13.03
N VAL A 115 3.03 -9.37 14.23
CA VAL A 115 3.83 -8.83 15.35
C VAL A 115 5.33 -8.93 15.09
N ASP A 116 5.75 -9.94 14.33
CA ASP A 116 7.16 -10.34 14.24
C ASP A 116 7.89 -9.66 13.06
N TYR A 117 7.21 -9.46 11.93
CA TYR A 117 7.81 -9.09 10.65
C TYR A 117 7.11 -7.92 9.94
N LEU A 118 5.91 -7.51 10.38
CA LEU A 118 5.17 -6.39 9.79
C LEU A 118 4.28 -5.68 10.83
N PRO A 119 4.85 -4.94 11.80
CA PRO A 119 4.08 -4.23 12.81
C PRO A 119 3.46 -2.95 12.24
N VAL A 120 2.45 -3.12 11.38
CA VAL A 120 1.66 -2.04 10.80
C VAL A 120 0.31 -1.92 11.51
N ARG A 121 -0.35 -0.76 11.37
CA ARG A 121 -1.68 -0.54 11.97
C ARG A 121 -2.71 -1.50 11.37
N PRO A 122 -3.64 -2.03 12.18
CA PRO A 122 -4.71 -2.89 11.68
C PRO A 122 -5.67 -2.12 10.77
N ARG A 123 -6.56 -2.86 10.08
CA ARG A 123 -7.63 -2.28 9.26
C ARG A 123 -8.40 -1.21 10.03
N SER A 124 -8.52 -0.03 9.45
CA SER A 124 -9.18 1.12 10.09
C SER A 124 -10.10 1.82 9.10
N VAL A 125 -11.21 2.38 9.59
CA VAL A 125 -12.15 3.16 8.79
C VAL A 125 -12.43 4.47 9.50
N TYR A 126 -12.34 5.56 8.75
CA TYR A 126 -12.57 6.92 9.20
C TYR A 126 -13.63 7.55 8.30
N ALA A 127 -14.45 8.41 8.88
CA ALA A 127 -15.39 9.21 8.12
C ALA A 127 -15.45 10.61 8.72
N GLY A 128 -15.89 11.57 7.93
CA GLY A 128 -16.07 12.91 8.43
C GLY A 128 -16.74 13.85 7.44
N LEU A 129 -16.82 15.09 7.88
CA LEU A 129 -17.29 16.21 7.09
C LEU A 129 -16.10 17.08 6.69
N ARG A 130 -16.19 17.74 5.53
CA ARG A 130 -15.26 18.79 5.12
C ARG A 130 -16.06 20.00 4.66
N VAL A 131 -15.60 21.18 5.05
CA VAL A 131 -16.18 22.46 4.61
C VAL A 131 -15.17 23.17 3.72
N TYR A 132 -15.61 23.59 2.54
CA TYR A 132 -14.87 24.36 1.54
C TYR A 132 -15.33 25.81 1.61
N TYR A 133 -14.49 26.70 2.11
CA TYR A 133 -14.70 28.14 2.02
C TYR A 133 -13.87 28.66 0.85
N ASP A 134 -14.47 29.54 0.04
CA ASP A 134 -13.77 30.31 -0.99
C ASP A 134 -13.09 31.54 -0.37
#